data_AF-A0A6P0TK03-F1
#
_entry.id   AF-A0A6P0TK03-F1
#
_cell.length_a   1.000
_cell.length_b   1.000
_cell.length_c   1.000
_cell.angle_alpha   90.00
_cell.angle_beta   90.00
_cell.angle_gamma   90.00
#
_symmetry.space_group_name_H-M   'P 1'
#
loop_
_entity.id
_entity.type
_entity.pdbx_description
1 polymer ?
#
loop_
_entity_poly.entity_id
_entity_poly.type
_entity_poly.pdbx_seq_one_letter_code
_entity_poly.pdbx_strand_id
1 'polypeptide(L)'
;MGLRQLCYLPVAILLSAAVNVAGAARAENLLQTQQLLSTRECAYCDLSYASMVYNNLSRANLQYANLSYANLSRVNLSGADLSGADLSGAVLFNANLSGANLSGANLAGADLRQTYLEGANFQGANLDNTFLQGAVGLPMSVTSPQLLYDMGLDEAERGNFDAAYDYYTRVLDLEPDTPEVYLARSLARYHVADVVGAIADANQAEQLFIDQSNEEGQLMAAALSQRIVDQQEAIAEGPSAGKPNFMNLLESAVPLFLQFFAF
;
A
#
# COMPACT_ATOMS: atom_id res chain seq x y z
N MET A 1 60.45 -53.40 35.70
CA MET A 1 59.29 -54.28 35.39
C MET A 1 58.11 -53.77 36.20
N GLY A 2 56.97 -53.37 35.66
CA GLY A 2 56.49 -53.38 34.29
C GLY A 2 55.54 -52.20 34.06
N LEU A 3 55.56 -51.70 32.83
CA LEU A 3 54.77 -50.58 32.36
C LEU A 3 53.27 -50.91 32.36
N ARG A 4 52.48 -49.87 32.70
CA ARG A 4 51.08 -49.72 32.33
C ARG A 4 50.95 -49.74 30.81
N GLN A 5 50.02 -50.55 30.28
CA GLN A 5 49.35 -50.29 29.00
C GLN A 5 48.01 -51.04 28.98
N LEU A 6 46.93 -50.28 29.20
CA LEU A 6 45.56 -50.67 28.91
C LEU A 6 45.31 -50.31 27.44
N CYS A 7 45.17 -51.31 26.57
CA CYS A 7 44.68 -51.10 25.20
C CYS A 7 43.15 -51.22 25.19
N TYR A 8 42.48 -50.09 24.96
CA TYR A 8 41.06 -50.02 24.66
C TYR A 8 40.82 -50.33 23.17
N LEU A 9 39.80 -51.15 22.89
CA LEU A 9 39.29 -51.48 21.54
C LEU A 9 38.60 -50.27 20.87
N PRO A 10 38.46 -50.27 19.52
CA PRO A 10 38.26 -49.06 18.74
C PRO A 10 36.81 -48.56 18.78
N VAL A 11 36.67 -47.23 18.94
CA VAL A 11 35.41 -46.51 18.77
C VAL A 11 35.07 -46.46 17.27
N ALA A 12 33.84 -46.87 16.95
CA ALA A 12 33.28 -46.81 15.61
C ALA A 12 33.32 -45.38 15.07
N ILE A 13 33.92 -45.22 13.88
CA ILE A 13 33.90 -43.96 13.13
C ILE A 13 32.49 -43.80 12.55
N LEU A 14 31.65 -43.01 13.22
CA LEU A 14 30.46 -42.45 12.60
C LEU A 14 30.93 -41.32 11.68
N LEU A 15 30.92 -41.57 10.36
CA LEU A 15 30.97 -40.50 9.37
C LEU A 15 29.68 -39.67 9.52
N SER A 16 29.75 -38.58 10.27
CA SER A 16 28.73 -37.53 10.20
C SER A 16 28.84 -36.88 8.84
N ALA A 17 27.85 -37.11 7.97
CA ALA A 17 27.67 -36.34 6.76
C ALA A 17 27.64 -34.85 7.13
N ALA A 18 28.61 -34.09 6.62
CA ALA A 18 28.56 -32.64 6.68
C ALA A 18 27.35 -32.20 5.86
N VAL A 19 26.27 -31.87 6.55
CA VAL A 19 25.14 -31.15 5.94
C VAL A 19 25.68 -29.78 5.57
N ASN A 20 25.99 -29.61 4.29
CA ASN A 20 26.15 -28.29 3.69
C ASN A 20 24.79 -27.59 3.77
N VAL A 21 24.57 -26.81 4.84
CA VAL A 21 23.47 -25.85 4.86
C VAL A 21 23.91 -24.68 3.99
N ALA A 22 23.54 -24.75 2.71
CA ALA A 22 23.49 -23.60 1.84
C ALA A 22 22.47 -22.61 2.41
N GLY A 23 22.89 -21.36 2.55
CA GLY A 23 22.09 -20.25 3.08
C GLY A 23 22.57 -19.83 4.47
N ALA A 24 23.49 -18.87 4.52
CA ALA A 24 23.68 -18.09 5.75
C ALA A 24 22.35 -17.37 6.02
N ALA A 25 21.52 -17.92 6.90
CA ALA A 25 20.45 -17.16 7.50
C ALA A 25 21.12 -15.91 8.11
N ARG A 26 20.84 -14.73 7.56
CA ARG A 26 21.35 -13.47 8.12
C ARG A 26 20.77 -13.39 9.54
N ALA A 27 21.66 -13.41 10.52
CA ALA A 27 21.29 -13.50 11.92
C ALA A 27 20.94 -12.11 12.46
N GLU A 28 19.81 -12.00 13.16
CA GLU A 28 19.41 -10.78 13.85
C GLU A 28 20.45 -10.37 14.91
N ASN A 29 20.65 -9.07 15.11
CA ASN A 29 21.47 -8.56 16.21
C ASN A 29 20.67 -8.51 17.51
N LEU A 30 20.58 -9.65 18.21
CA LEU A 30 19.79 -9.78 19.44
C LEU A 30 20.14 -8.76 20.54
N LEU A 31 21.41 -8.35 20.64
CA LEU A 31 21.85 -7.36 21.64
C LEU A 31 21.26 -5.98 21.34
N GLN A 32 21.32 -5.55 20.08
CA GLN A 32 20.77 -4.26 19.68
C GLN A 32 19.24 -4.27 19.64
N THR A 33 18.62 -5.40 19.29
CA THR A 33 17.16 -5.57 19.44
C THR A 33 16.75 -5.43 20.90
N GLN A 34 17.45 -6.08 21.84
CA GLN A 34 17.14 -5.95 23.28
C GLN A 34 17.38 -4.52 23.80
N GLN A 35 18.42 -3.86 23.31
CA GLN A 35 18.66 -2.44 23.60
C GLN A 35 17.45 -1.61 23.18
N LEU A 36 17.04 -1.66 21.90
CA LEU A 36 15.89 -0.92 21.40
C LEU A 36 14.61 -1.21 22.20
N LEU A 37 14.32 -2.49 22.48
CA LEU A 37 13.12 -2.89 23.20
C LEU A 37 13.09 -2.40 24.65
N SER A 38 14.25 -2.25 25.28
CA SER A 38 14.36 -1.80 26.68
C SER A 38 14.46 -0.29 26.82
N THR A 39 15.18 0.38 25.91
CA THR A 39 15.53 1.79 26.04
C THR A 39 14.76 2.70 25.08
N ARG A 40 14.24 2.18 23.97
CA ARG A 40 13.76 2.95 22.80
C ARG A 40 14.86 3.78 22.12
N GLU A 41 16.13 3.48 22.40
CA GLU A 41 17.29 4.19 21.86
C GLU A 41 18.16 3.23 21.06
N CYS A 42 18.18 3.40 19.74
CA CYS A 42 19.00 2.60 18.83
C CYS A 42 19.39 3.38 17.56
N ALA A 43 19.81 4.64 17.73
CA ALA A 43 20.43 5.38 16.64
C ALA A 43 21.67 4.61 16.14
N TYR A 44 21.82 4.49 14.81
CA TYR A 44 22.91 3.78 14.13
C TYR A 44 23.00 2.26 14.42
N CYS A 45 21.96 1.65 15.00
CA CYS A 45 21.96 0.21 15.22
C CYS A 45 21.82 -0.59 13.92
N ASP A 46 22.38 -1.81 13.91
CA ASP A 46 22.08 -2.82 12.91
C ASP A 46 20.95 -3.72 13.42
N LEU A 47 19.76 -3.45 12.93
CA LEU A 47 18.53 -4.18 13.18
C LEU A 47 18.04 -4.84 11.88
N SER A 48 18.94 -5.07 10.92
CA SER A 48 18.57 -5.74 9.69
C SER A 48 18.03 -7.14 9.99
N TYR A 49 17.00 -7.55 9.24
CA TYR A 49 16.28 -8.81 9.43
C TYR A 49 15.58 -8.99 10.79
N ALA A 50 15.64 -8.02 11.70
CA ALA A 50 15.03 -8.15 13.02
C ALA A 50 13.51 -8.25 12.95
N SER A 51 12.94 -9.16 13.72
CA SER A 51 11.51 -9.29 13.90
C SER A 51 11.05 -8.56 15.17
N MET A 52 10.24 -7.51 14.98
CA MET A 52 9.68 -6.69 16.06
C MET A 52 8.15 -6.55 15.94
N VAL A 53 7.51 -7.54 15.31
CA VAL A 53 6.06 -7.58 15.11
C VAL A 53 5.31 -7.31 16.42
N TYR A 54 4.28 -6.46 16.37
CA TYR A 54 3.45 -6.04 17.52
C TYR A 54 4.14 -5.24 18.63
N ASN A 55 5.43 -4.90 18.53
CA ASN A 55 6.10 -4.16 19.59
C ASN A 55 5.65 -2.70 19.67
N ASN A 56 5.77 -2.11 20.87
CA ASN A 56 5.56 -0.68 21.07
C ASN A 56 6.89 0.08 21.13
N LEU A 57 7.26 0.64 19.98
CA LEU A 57 8.43 1.47 19.74
C LEU A 57 8.04 2.94 19.48
N SER A 58 6.89 3.37 20.02
CA SER A 58 6.48 4.78 19.91
C SER A 58 7.56 5.69 20.48
N ARG A 59 7.84 6.78 19.75
CA ARG A 59 8.89 7.76 20.04
C ARG A 59 10.30 7.18 20.17
N ALA A 60 10.55 6.00 19.60
CA ALA A 60 11.90 5.44 19.58
C ALA A 60 12.83 6.30 18.71
N ASN A 61 14.07 6.43 19.17
CA ASN A 61 15.16 7.01 18.41
C ASN A 61 15.82 5.90 17.59
N LEU A 62 15.57 5.91 16.29
CA LEU A 62 16.06 4.98 15.27
C LEU A 62 16.79 5.73 14.15
N GLN A 63 17.31 6.93 14.44
CA GLN A 63 18.06 7.73 13.49
C GLN A 63 19.19 6.91 12.87
N TYR A 64 19.28 6.88 11.54
CA TYR A 64 20.30 6.13 10.80
C TYR A 64 20.41 4.64 11.12
N ALA A 65 19.39 4.03 11.74
CA ALA A 65 19.38 2.59 11.99
C ALA A 65 19.26 1.83 10.67
N ASN A 66 19.97 0.69 10.56
CA ASN A 66 19.75 -0.27 9.51
C ASN A 66 18.59 -1.20 9.92
N LEU A 67 17.43 -1.01 9.32
CA LEU A 67 16.22 -1.84 9.47
C LEU A 67 15.91 -2.59 8.17
N SER A 68 16.89 -2.74 7.26
CA SER A 68 16.67 -3.41 5.98
C SER A 68 16.17 -4.83 6.20
N TYR A 69 15.12 -5.20 5.47
CA TYR A 69 14.44 -6.49 5.57
C TYR A 69 13.89 -6.84 6.96
N ALA A 70 13.79 -5.89 7.89
CA ALA A 70 13.19 -6.11 9.20
C ALA A 70 11.69 -6.41 9.07
N ASN A 71 11.16 -7.28 9.93
CA ASN A 71 9.72 -7.49 10.05
C ASN A 71 9.15 -6.61 11.17
N LEU A 72 8.58 -5.49 10.77
CA LEU A 72 7.96 -4.46 11.59
C LEU A 72 6.44 -4.50 11.48
N SER A 73 5.85 -5.61 11.04
CA SER A 73 4.40 -5.71 10.85
C SER A 73 3.66 -5.40 12.15
N ARG A 74 2.64 -4.53 12.08
CA ARG A 74 1.81 -4.15 13.23
C ARG A 74 2.58 -3.53 14.42
N VAL A 75 3.80 -3.05 14.20
CA VAL A 75 4.56 -2.32 15.22
C VAL A 75 3.93 -0.95 15.44
N ASN A 76 4.00 -0.43 16.67
CA ASN A 76 3.72 0.97 16.94
C ASN A 76 5.03 1.77 16.92
N LEU A 77 5.24 2.56 15.87
CA LEU A 77 6.34 3.51 15.67
C LEU A 77 5.84 4.97 15.70
N SER A 78 4.67 5.22 16.29
CA SER A 78 4.11 6.58 16.35
C SER A 78 5.08 7.57 16.99
N GLY A 79 5.34 8.68 16.31
CA GLY A 79 6.30 9.70 16.73
C GLY A 79 7.76 9.25 16.80
N ALA A 80 8.13 8.08 16.27
CA ALA A 80 9.53 7.63 16.23
C ALA A 80 10.38 8.50 15.30
N ASP A 81 11.66 8.66 15.62
CA ASP A 81 12.63 9.30 14.75
C ASP A 81 13.37 8.23 13.95
N LEU A 82 13.03 8.11 12.67
CA LEU A 82 13.61 7.20 11.68
C LEU A 82 14.42 7.99 10.63
N SER A 83 14.85 9.22 10.96
CA SER A 83 15.54 10.06 9.99
C SER A 83 16.85 9.41 9.52
N GLY A 84 17.03 9.33 8.20
CA GLY A 84 18.15 8.66 7.56
C GLY A 84 18.23 7.13 7.75
N ALA A 85 17.20 6.48 8.32
CA ALA A 85 17.19 5.04 8.51
C ALA A 85 17.10 4.27 7.17
N ASP A 86 17.71 3.09 7.10
CA ASP A 86 17.56 2.17 5.97
C ASP A 86 16.45 1.16 6.26
N LEU A 87 15.30 1.33 5.64
CA LEU A 87 14.12 0.46 5.72
C LEU A 87 13.93 -0.35 4.42
N SER A 88 14.96 -0.46 3.57
CA SER A 88 14.83 -1.14 2.28
C SER A 88 14.37 -2.58 2.45
N GLY A 89 13.31 -2.95 1.71
CA GLY A 89 12.68 -4.26 1.79
C GLY A 89 12.05 -4.63 3.15
N ALA A 90 11.93 -3.69 4.09
CA ALA A 90 11.31 -3.95 5.39
C ALA A 90 9.80 -4.19 5.23
N VAL A 91 9.22 -5.01 6.12
CA VAL A 91 7.79 -5.30 6.15
C VAL A 91 7.15 -4.47 7.27
N LEU A 92 6.44 -3.39 6.92
CA LEU A 92 5.71 -2.52 7.85
C LEU A 92 4.19 -2.70 7.76
N PHE A 93 3.73 -3.84 7.22
CA PHE A 93 2.30 -4.11 7.04
C PHE A 93 1.49 -3.78 8.30
N ASN A 94 0.51 -2.88 8.16
CA ASN A 94 -0.38 -2.46 9.24
C ASN A 94 0.34 -1.85 10.46
N ALA A 95 1.54 -1.28 10.28
CA ALA A 95 2.25 -0.54 11.32
C ALA A 95 1.66 0.85 11.54
N ASN A 96 1.75 1.35 12.77
CA ASN A 96 1.42 2.74 13.08
C ASN A 96 2.69 3.60 13.05
N LEU A 97 2.79 4.49 12.08
CA LEU A 97 3.88 5.45 11.84
C LEU A 97 3.39 6.90 11.99
N SER A 98 2.24 7.12 12.62
CA SER A 98 1.63 8.45 12.74
C SER A 98 2.60 9.40 13.47
N GLY A 99 2.87 10.55 12.86
CA GLY A 99 3.83 11.55 13.35
C GLY A 99 5.30 11.13 13.33
N ALA A 100 5.66 9.99 12.72
CA ALA A 100 7.05 9.56 12.65
C ALA A 100 7.89 10.46 11.72
N ASN A 101 9.16 10.66 12.05
CA ASN A 101 10.10 11.36 11.19
C ASN A 101 10.84 10.36 10.28
N LEU A 102 10.46 10.29 9.00
CA LEU A 102 11.11 9.47 7.96
C LEU A 102 11.99 10.31 7.02
N SER A 103 12.39 11.53 7.42
CA SER A 103 13.16 12.41 6.55
C SER A 103 14.48 11.74 6.12
N GLY A 104 14.73 11.66 4.82
CA GLY A 104 15.93 11.03 4.26
C GLY A 104 16.00 9.50 4.43
N ALA A 105 14.94 8.84 4.91
CA ALA A 105 14.92 7.39 5.06
C ALA A 105 14.87 6.68 3.70
N ASN A 106 15.46 5.49 3.63
CA ASN A 106 15.37 4.64 2.45
C ASN A 106 14.26 3.59 2.62
N LEU A 107 13.13 3.75 1.93
CA LEU A 107 11.99 2.83 1.96
C LEU A 107 11.89 1.98 0.69
N ALA A 108 12.94 1.93 -0.12
CA ALA A 108 12.89 1.23 -1.41
C ALA A 108 12.45 -0.23 -1.25
N GLY A 109 11.39 -0.62 -1.95
CA GLY A 109 10.81 -1.97 -1.88
C GLY A 109 10.15 -2.33 -0.54
N ALA A 110 9.95 -1.38 0.38
CA ALA A 110 9.31 -1.65 1.66
C ALA A 110 7.79 -1.87 1.50
N ASP A 111 7.24 -2.72 2.36
CA ASP A 111 5.80 -2.98 2.42
C ASP A 111 5.15 -2.09 3.48
N LEU A 112 4.55 -0.98 3.04
CA LEU A 112 3.79 -0.03 3.86
C LEU A 112 2.28 -0.20 3.71
N ARG A 113 1.81 -1.34 3.20
CA ARG A 113 0.38 -1.58 3.04
C ARG A 113 -0.35 -1.49 4.37
N GLN A 114 -1.50 -0.85 4.36
CA GLN A 114 -2.35 -0.63 5.54
C GLN A 114 -1.67 0.14 6.70
N THR A 115 -0.59 0.86 6.46
CA THR A 115 0.06 1.66 7.49
C THR A 115 -0.74 2.93 7.84
N TYR A 116 -0.53 3.43 9.05
CA TYR A 116 -1.05 4.73 9.49
C TYR A 116 0.08 5.77 9.45
N LEU A 117 -0.04 6.76 8.57
CA LEU A 117 1.01 7.73 8.23
C LEU A 117 0.63 9.18 8.55
N GLU A 118 -0.50 9.41 9.24
CA GLU A 118 -0.97 10.75 9.55
C GLU A 118 0.12 11.59 10.25
N GLY A 119 0.48 12.72 9.64
CA GLY A 119 1.51 13.63 10.15
C GLY A 119 2.95 13.12 10.05
N ALA A 120 3.21 11.99 9.36
CA ALA A 120 4.57 11.51 9.14
C ALA A 120 5.34 12.42 8.16
N ASN A 121 6.64 12.61 8.41
CA ASN A 121 7.51 13.42 7.57
C ASN A 121 8.32 12.56 6.61
N PHE A 122 8.09 12.68 5.30
CA PHE A 122 8.82 11.95 4.25
C PHE A 122 9.81 12.81 3.46
N GLN A 123 10.18 14.00 3.94
CA GLN A 123 11.08 14.89 3.20
C GLN A 123 12.38 14.18 2.80
N GLY A 124 12.61 14.05 1.49
CA GLY A 124 13.80 13.39 0.94
C GLY A 124 13.85 11.87 1.15
N ALA A 125 12.75 11.23 1.56
CA ALA A 125 12.68 9.77 1.66
C ALA A 125 12.68 9.14 0.27
N ASN A 126 13.36 8.00 0.11
CA ASN A 126 13.32 7.20 -1.10
C ASN A 126 12.13 6.23 -1.04
N LEU A 127 11.15 6.38 -1.93
CA LEU A 127 9.95 5.54 -2.00
C LEU A 127 9.93 4.61 -3.22
N ASP A 128 11.04 4.43 -3.92
CA ASP A 128 11.11 3.60 -5.13
C ASP A 128 10.57 2.18 -4.87
N ASN A 129 9.57 1.77 -5.65
CA ASN A 129 8.90 0.47 -5.53
C ASN A 129 8.29 0.17 -4.14
N THR A 130 7.91 1.20 -3.39
CA THR A 130 7.22 1.03 -2.10
C THR A 130 5.78 0.59 -2.30
N PHE A 131 5.30 -0.37 -1.51
CA PHE A 131 3.91 -0.80 -1.53
C PHE A 131 3.09 0.03 -0.54
N LEU A 132 2.24 0.92 -1.05
CA LEU A 132 1.44 1.86 -0.25
C LEU A 132 -0.06 1.51 -0.19
N GLN A 133 -0.47 0.37 -0.73
CA GLN A 133 -1.89 0.03 -0.86
C GLN A 133 -2.61 0.05 0.50
N GLY A 134 -3.71 0.79 0.59
CA GLY A 134 -4.46 0.98 1.84
C GLY A 134 -3.75 1.77 2.94
N ALA A 135 -2.59 2.39 2.67
CA ALA A 135 -1.95 3.28 3.64
C ALA A 135 -2.81 4.54 3.85
N VAL A 136 -3.02 4.93 5.09
CA VAL A 136 -3.88 6.07 5.45
C VAL A 136 -3.03 7.23 5.93
N GLY A 137 -3.40 8.45 5.54
CA GLY A 137 -2.72 9.67 6.00
C GLY A 137 -1.41 9.98 5.26
N LEU A 138 -1.24 9.46 4.03
CA LEU A 138 -0.11 9.83 3.17
C LEU A 138 0.02 11.35 3.03
N PRO A 139 1.21 11.93 3.26
CA PRO A 139 1.38 13.38 3.17
C PRO A 139 1.42 13.84 1.71
N MET A 140 0.95 15.08 1.48
CA MET A 140 0.94 15.71 0.16
C MET A 140 2.31 15.75 -0.53
N SER A 141 3.40 15.69 0.25
CA SER A 141 4.77 15.70 -0.27
C SER A 141 5.16 14.45 -1.04
N VAL A 142 4.43 13.34 -0.89
CA VAL A 142 4.72 12.06 -1.56
C VAL A 142 3.53 11.52 -2.36
N THR A 143 2.41 12.23 -2.38
CA THR A 143 1.25 11.88 -3.21
C THR A 143 1.32 12.64 -4.54
N SER A 144 1.59 11.92 -5.63
CA SER A 144 1.35 12.44 -6.98
C SER A 144 -0.10 12.13 -7.41
N PRO A 145 -0.69 12.90 -8.34
CA PRO A 145 -1.99 12.59 -8.94
C PRO A 145 -2.04 11.17 -9.49
N GLN A 146 -0.99 10.73 -10.20
CA GLN A 146 -0.90 9.36 -10.70
C GLN A 146 -0.95 8.31 -9.59
N LEU A 147 -0.16 8.47 -8.52
CA LEU A 147 -0.15 7.52 -7.41
C LEU A 147 -1.52 7.45 -6.72
N LEU A 148 -2.18 8.59 -6.53
CA LEU A 148 -3.53 8.65 -5.96
C LEU A 148 -4.53 7.94 -6.87
N TYR A 149 -4.43 8.12 -8.19
CA TYR A 149 -5.30 7.46 -9.15
C TYR A 149 -5.12 5.94 -9.13
N ASP A 150 -3.87 5.46 -9.13
CA ASP A 150 -3.54 4.03 -9.06
C ASP A 150 -4.06 3.40 -7.75
N MET A 151 -3.94 4.11 -6.63
CA MET A 151 -4.53 3.67 -5.36
C MET A 151 -6.05 3.63 -5.41
N GLY A 152 -6.70 4.61 -6.05
CA GLY A 152 -8.14 4.60 -6.27
C GLY A 152 -8.60 3.38 -7.06
N LEU A 153 -7.88 3.02 -8.13
CA LEU A 153 -8.16 1.82 -8.94
C LEU A 153 -8.01 0.53 -8.12
N ASP A 154 -6.92 0.37 -7.36
CA ASP A 154 -6.69 -0.81 -6.52
C ASP A 154 -7.76 -0.97 -5.42
N GLU A 155 -8.24 0.13 -4.83
CA GLU A 155 -9.35 0.07 -3.87
C GLU A 155 -10.69 -0.27 -4.55
N ALA A 156 -10.97 0.27 -5.74
CA ALA A 156 -12.17 -0.05 -6.51
C ALA A 156 -12.19 -1.53 -6.92
N GLU A 157 -11.07 -2.10 -7.35
CA GLU A 157 -10.94 -3.54 -7.67
C GLU A 157 -11.23 -4.44 -6.46
N ARG A 158 -10.91 -3.96 -5.25
CA ARG A 158 -11.22 -4.66 -3.99
C ARG A 158 -12.66 -4.44 -3.51
N GLY A 159 -13.43 -3.62 -4.21
CA GLY A 159 -14.79 -3.23 -3.82
C GLY A 159 -14.86 -2.21 -2.68
N ASN A 160 -13.74 -1.56 -2.33
CA ASN A 160 -13.68 -0.51 -1.32
C ASN A 160 -13.94 0.87 -1.95
N PHE A 161 -15.18 1.08 -2.38
CA PHE A 161 -15.57 2.27 -3.16
C PHE A 161 -15.52 3.58 -2.36
N ASP A 162 -15.66 3.53 -1.03
CA ASP A 162 -15.48 4.71 -0.16
C ASP A 162 -14.04 5.24 -0.24
N ALA A 163 -13.05 4.36 -0.13
CA ALA A 163 -11.64 4.74 -0.24
C ALA A 163 -11.27 5.17 -1.67
N ALA A 164 -11.79 4.47 -2.69
CA ALA A 164 -11.59 4.85 -4.08
C ALA A 164 -12.12 6.27 -4.36
N TYR A 165 -13.32 6.59 -3.87
CA TYR A 165 -13.92 7.91 -3.96
C TYR A 165 -13.02 9.00 -3.34
N ASP A 166 -12.48 8.77 -2.15
CA ASP A 166 -11.59 9.71 -1.48
C ASP A 166 -10.31 9.95 -2.28
N TYR A 167 -9.72 8.89 -2.85
CA TYR A 167 -8.53 9.01 -3.69
C TYR A 167 -8.80 9.81 -4.97
N TYR A 168 -9.86 9.47 -5.72
CA TYR A 168 -10.21 10.20 -6.93
C TYR A 168 -10.58 11.66 -6.64
N THR A 169 -11.19 11.95 -5.49
CA THR A 169 -11.46 13.32 -5.07
C THR A 169 -10.17 14.11 -4.88
N ARG A 170 -9.16 13.53 -4.23
CA ARG A 170 -7.85 14.18 -4.08
C ARG A 170 -7.12 14.36 -5.41
N VAL A 171 -7.27 13.44 -6.36
CA VAL A 171 -6.74 13.63 -7.72
C VAL A 171 -7.39 14.85 -8.36
N LEU A 172 -8.72 14.98 -8.30
CA LEU A 172 -9.45 16.10 -8.89
C LEU A 172 -9.23 17.44 -8.18
N ASP A 173 -8.89 17.43 -6.90
CA ASP A 173 -8.43 18.62 -6.18
C ASP A 173 -7.08 19.15 -6.71
N LEU A 174 -6.25 18.26 -7.29
CA LEU A 174 -4.94 18.58 -7.85
C LEU A 174 -5.00 18.85 -9.37
N GLU A 175 -5.76 18.04 -10.09
CA GLU A 175 -5.85 18.03 -11.56
C GLU A 175 -7.33 17.98 -11.99
N PRO A 176 -8.04 19.12 -11.96
CA PRO A 176 -9.48 19.17 -12.20
C PRO A 176 -9.89 18.91 -13.65
N ASP A 177 -8.96 18.89 -14.60
CA ASP A 177 -9.21 18.71 -16.03
C ASP A 177 -8.96 17.26 -16.51
N THR A 178 -9.19 16.27 -15.62
CA THR A 178 -8.94 14.83 -15.86
C THR A 178 -10.25 14.03 -16.01
N PRO A 179 -10.82 13.94 -17.23
CA PRO A 179 -12.14 13.32 -17.44
C PRO A 179 -12.20 11.84 -17.04
N GLU A 180 -11.11 11.09 -17.18
CA GLU A 180 -11.01 9.68 -16.80
C GLU A 180 -11.20 9.49 -15.28
N VAL A 181 -10.74 10.45 -14.49
CA VAL A 181 -10.87 10.43 -13.03
C VAL A 181 -12.30 10.75 -12.62
N TYR A 182 -12.99 11.65 -13.33
CA TYR A 182 -14.43 11.85 -13.14
C TYR A 182 -15.23 10.59 -13.47
N LEU A 183 -14.91 9.87 -14.54
CA LEU A 183 -15.57 8.59 -14.83
C LEU A 183 -15.35 7.57 -13.71
N ALA A 184 -14.10 7.43 -13.24
CA ALA A 184 -13.78 6.51 -12.16
C ALA A 184 -14.50 6.88 -10.85
N ARG A 185 -14.53 8.18 -10.51
CA ARG A 185 -15.24 8.68 -9.34
C ARG A 185 -16.76 8.55 -9.47
N SER A 186 -17.32 8.74 -10.66
CA SER A 186 -18.75 8.50 -10.94
C SER A 186 -19.15 7.07 -10.58
N LEU A 187 -18.35 6.08 -10.99
CA LEU A 187 -18.60 4.67 -10.62
C LEU A 187 -18.50 4.44 -9.12
N ALA A 188 -17.46 4.98 -8.47
CA ALA A 188 -17.30 4.88 -7.02
C ALA A 188 -18.50 5.50 -6.27
N ARG A 189 -18.92 6.72 -6.65
CA ARG A 189 -20.11 7.42 -6.11
C ARG A 189 -21.38 6.61 -6.26
N TYR A 190 -21.58 6.00 -7.43
CA TYR A 190 -22.74 5.15 -7.67
C TYR A 190 -22.78 3.97 -6.69
N HIS A 191 -21.64 3.31 -6.45
CA HIS A 191 -21.54 2.19 -5.52
C HIS A 191 -21.78 2.57 -4.05
N VAL A 192 -21.45 3.80 -3.66
CA VAL A 192 -21.76 4.36 -2.33
C VAL A 192 -23.13 5.05 -2.26
N ALA A 193 -24.00 4.79 -3.26
CA ALA A 193 -25.37 5.30 -3.38
C ALA A 193 -25.49 6.84 -3.53
N ASP A 194 -24.42 7.53 -3.91
CA ASP A 194 -24.46 8.94 -4.33
C ASP A 194 -24.78 9.06 -5.83
N VAL A 195 -26.03 8.77 -6.18
CA VAL A 195 -26.48 8.75 -7.58
C VAL A 195 -26.41 10.13 -8.22
N VAL A 196 -26.75 11.18 -7.48
CA VAL A 196 -26.75 12.57 -7.98
C VAL A 196 -25.31 13.01 -8.30
N GLY A 197 -24.37 12.74 -7.39
CA GLY A 197 -22.96 13.03 -7.62
C GLY A 197 -22.36 12.18 -8.75
N ALA A 198 -22.77 10.91 -8.89
CA ALA A 198 -22.34 10.05 -9.98
C ALA A 198 -22.74 10.61 -11.35
N ILE A 199 -24.02 11.01 -11.51
CA ILE A 199 -24.50 11.66 -12.74
C ILE A 199 -23.74 12.96 -13.02
N ALA A 200 -23.50 13.77 -11.98
CA ALA A 200 -22.75 15.02 -12.12
C ALA A 200 -21.32 14.78 -12.61
N ASP A 201 -20.61 13.79 -12.04
CA ASP A 201 -19.26 13.43 -12.45
C ASP A 201 -19.24 12.88 -13.89
N ALA A 202 -20.19 12.03 -14.28
CA ALA A 202 -20.29 11.53 -15.65
C ALA A 202 -20.53 12.66 -16.67
N ASN A 203 -21.41 13.61 -16.36
CA ASN A 203 -21.66 14.76 -17.22
C ASN A 203 -20.45 15.70 -17.30
N GLN A 204 -19.72 15.88 -16.19
CA GLN A 204 -18.48 16.68 -16.20
C GLN A 204 -17.39 16.02 -17.05
N ALA A 205 -17.23 14.69 -16.96
CA ALA A 205 -16.34 13.94 -17.82
C ALA A 205 -16.71 14.11 -19.30
N GLU A 206 -18.00 14.04 -19.64
CA GLU A 206 -18.48 14.24 -21.01
C GLU A 206 -18.07 15.62 -21.55
N GLN A 207 -18.29 16.69 -20.78
CA GLN A 207 -17.89 18.04 -21.20
C GLN A 207 -16.38 18.16 -21.42
N LEU A 208 -15.58 17.62 -20.50
CA LEU A 208 -14.13 17.62 -20.63
C LEU A 208 -13.66 16.82 -21.86
N PHE A 209 -14.29 15.69 -22.18
CA PHE A 209 -13.99 14.96 -23.42
C PHE A 209 -14.39 15.71 -24.69
N ILE A 210 -15.50 16.46 -24.67
CA ILE A 210 -15.88 17.37 -25.77
C ILE A 210 -14.80 18.43 -25.97
N ASP A 211 -14.36 19.08 -24.87
CA ASP A 211 -13.31 20.11 -24.91
C ASP A 211 -11.98 19.54 -25.44
N GLN A 212 -11.70 18.27 -25.16
CA GLN A 212 -10.52 17.54 -25.65
C GLN A 212 -10.71 16.94 -27.05
N SER A 213 -11.86 17.13 -27.70
CA SER A 213 -12.20 16.51 -29.00
C SER A 213 -12.09 14.98 -29.00
N ASN A 214 -12.37 14.35 -27.85
CA ASN A 214 -12.36 12.91 -27.66
C ASN A 214 -13.79 12.34 -27.78
N GLU A 215 -14.22 12.05 -29.00
CA GLU A 215 -15.57 11.55 -29.28
C GLU A 215 -15.87 10.22 -28.58
N GLU A 216 -14.87 9.34 -28.46
CA GLU A 216 -15.05 8.04 -27.81
C GLU A 216 -15.32 8.21 -26.31
N GLY A 217 -14.49 9.00 -25.62
CA GLY A 217 -14.68 9.35 -24.21
C GLY A 217 -16.01 10.06 -23.96
N GLN A 218 -16.42 10.97 -24.85
CA GLN A 218 -17.73 11.62 -24.80
C GLN A 218 -18.86 10.59 -24.81
N LEU A 219 -18.86 9.67 -25.78
CA LEU A 219 -19.89 8.63 -25.89
C LEU A 219 -19.92 7.72 -24.65
N MET A 220 -18.75 7.40 -24.08
CA MET A 220 -18.65 6.62 -22.85
C MET A 220 -19.29 7.34 -21.67
N ALA A 221 -18.95 8.61 -21.46
CA ALA A 221 -19.48 9.42 -20.38
C ALA A 221 -21.00 9.60 -20.48
N ALA A 222 -21.50 9.92 -21.68
CA ALA A 222 -22.93 10.05 -21.95
C ALA A 222 -23.68 8.72 -21.69
N ALA A 223 -23.13 7.59 -22.15
CA ALA A 223 -23.73 6.27 -21.93
C ALA A 223 -23.75 5.87 -20.45
N LEU A 224 -22.71 6.22 -19.69
CA LEU A 224 -22.66 5.98 -18.25
C LEU A 224 -23.75 6.78 -17.53
N SER A 225 -23.84 8.08 -17.81
CA SER A 225 -24.85 8.98 -17.22
C SER A 225 -26.28 8.48 -17.47
N GLN A 226 -26.61 8.17 -18.73
CA GLN A 226 -27.93 7.65 -19.09
C GLN A 226 -28.27 6.34 -18.37
N ARG A 227 -27.34 5.39 -18.31
CA ARG A 227 -27.58 4.11 -17.62
C ARG A 227 -27.81 4.27 -16.12
N ILE A 228 -27.12 5.23 -15.49
CA ILE A 228 -27.33 5.52 -14.06
C ILE A 228 -28.76 6.07 -13.86
N VAL A 229 -29.22 6.97 -14.73
CA VAL A 229 -30.59 7.51 -14.72
C VAL A 229 -31.62 6.40 -14.91
N ASP A 230 -31.47 5.57 -15.95
CA ASP A 230 -32.39 4.47 -16.25
C ASP A 230 -32.53 3.50 -15.06
N GLN A 231 -31.42 3.20 -14.38
CA GLN A 231 -31.43 2.32 -13.22
C GLN A 231 -32.10 2.97 -12.00
N GLN A 232 -31.90 4.27 -11.80
CA GLN A 232 -32.57 5.01 -10.73
C GLN A 232 -34.10 4.97 -10.91
N GLU A 233 -34.58 5.17 -12.13
CA GLU A 233 -36.00 5.11 -12.47
C GLU A 233 -36.57 3.69 -12.27
N ALA A 234 -35.86 2.66 -12.71
CA ALA A 234 -36.28 1.26 -12.52
C ALA A 234 -36.39 0.86 -11.03
N ILE A 235 -35.53 1.38 -10.15
CA ILE A 235 -35.62 1.16 -8.70
C ILE A 235 -36.86 1.85 -8.12
N ALA A 236 -37.24 3.01 -8.66
CA ALA A 236 -38.43 3.74 -8.22
C ALA A 236 -39.75 3.04 -8.60
N GLU A 237 -39.75 2.21 -9.66
CA GLU A 237 -40.94 1.49 -10.15
C GLU A 237 -41.28 0.17 -9.42
N GLY A 238 -40.40 -0.32 -8.53
CA GLY A 238 -40.67 -1.51 -7.70
C GLY A 238 -40.34 -2.87 -8.35
N PRO A 239 -40.55 -4.01 -7.64
CA PRO A 239 -39.85 -5.27 -7.90
C PRO A 239 -40.28 -6.08 -9.14
N SER A 240 -41.10 -5.53 -10.05
CA SER A 240 -41.53 -6.25 -11.25
C SER A 240 -40.50 -6.26 -12.38
N ALA A 241 -39.46 -5.43 -12.30
CA ALA A 241 -38.30 -5.52 -13.18
C ALA A 241 -37.24 -6.39 -12.50
N GLY A 242 -36.87 -7.51 -13.13
CA GLY A 242 -35.83 -8.40 -12.62
C GLY A 242 -34.58 -7.60 -12.25
N LYS A 243 -34.06 -7.82 -11.03
CA LYS A 243 -32.90 -7.12 -10.48
C LYS A 243 -31.82 -6.94 -11.57
N PRO A 244 -31.54 -5.72 -12.04
CA PRO A 244 -30.52 -5.53 -13.05
C PRO A 244 -29.17 -5.94 -12.46
N ASN A 245 -28.53 -6.93 -13.09
CA ASN A 245 -27.19 -7.37 -12.71
C ASN A 245 -26.17 -6.30 -13.11
N PHE A 246 -25.94 -5.35 -12.21
CA PHE A 246 -24.91 -4.31 -12.32
C PHE A 246 -23.50 -4.88 -12.59
N MET A 247 -23.23 -6.15 -12.24
CA MET A 247 -21.97 -6.84 -12.58
C MET A 247 -21.65 -6.84 -14.09
N ASN A 248 -22.67 -6.81 -14.95
CA ASN A 248 -22.47 -6.70 -16.40
C ASN A 248 -22.00 -5.29 -16.84
N LEU A 249 -22.20 -4.25 -16.01
CA LEU A 249 -21.69 -2.89 -16.25
C LEU A 249 -20.15 -2.88 -16.21
N LEU A 250 -19.57 -3.50 -15.18
CA LEU A 250 -18.12 -3.64 -15.04
C LEU A 250 -17.56 -4.56 -16.13
N GLU A 251 -18.14 -5.74 -16.36
CA GLU A 251 -17.62 -6.67 -17.38
C GLU A 251 -17.68 -6.13 -18.82
N SER A 252 -18.64 -5.25 -19.14
CA SER A 252 -18.76 -4.65 -20.48
C SER A 252 -17.99 -3.34 -20.65
N ALA A 253 -17.72 -2.61 -19.57
CA ALA A 253 -16.95 -1.36 -19.62
C ALA A 253 -15.45 -1.57 -19.36
N VAL A 254 -15.03 -2.64 -18.67
CA VAL A 254 -13.62 -2.96 -18.41
C VAL A 254 -12.75 -3.00 -19.68
N PRO A 255 -13.17 -3.59 -20.81
CA PRO A 255 -12.39 -3.52 -22.05
C PRO A 255 -12.26 -2.10 -22.63
N LEU A 256 -13.27 -1.25 -22.44
CA LEU A 256 -13.24 0.17 -22.83
C LEU A 256 -12.31 0.95 -21.92
N PHE A 257 -12.39 0.76 -20.60
CA PHE A 257 -11.47 1.36 -19.64
C PHE A 257 -10.02 1.00 -19.99
N LEU A 258 -9.72 -0.28 -20.23
CA LEU A 258 -8.36 -0.73 -20.61
C LEU A 258 -7.84 -0.16 -21.95
N GLN A 259 -8.70 0.36 -22.84
CA GLN A 259 -8.27 1.01 -24.08
C GLN A 259 -7.70 2.43 -23.86
N PHE A 260 -8.03 3.07 -22.74
CA PHE A 260 -7.52 4.40 -22.37
C PHE A 260 -6.30 4.35 -21.42
N PHE A 261 -5.95 3.17 -20.89
CA PHE A 261 -4.88 2.98 -19.89
C PHE A 261 -3.62 2.26 -20.42
N ALA A 262 -3.47 2.14 -21.73
CA ALA A 262 -2.27 1.59 -22.36
C ALA A 262 -1.34 2.72 -22.85
N PHE A 263 -0.63 3.39 -21.94
CA PHE A 263 0.59 4.13 -22.23
C PHE A 263 1.61 3.98 -21.11
#